data_AF-A0A1H0WRX1-F1
#
_entry.id   AF-A0A1H0WRX1-F1
#
_cell.length_a   1.000
_cell.length_b   1.000
_cell.length_c   1.000
_cell.angle_alpha   90.00
_cell.angle_beta   90.00
_cell.angle_gamma   90.00
#
_symmetry.space_group_name_H-M   'P 1'
#
loop_
_entity.id
_entity.type
_entity.pdbx_description
1 polymer ?
#
loop_
_entity_poly.entity_id
_entity_poly.type
_entity_poly.pdbx_seq_one_letter_code
_entity_poly.pdbx_strand_id
1 'polypeptide(L)' 'MQESVLVRCATVEHEGSETLELSLIRDRLMIITPTVYNRTLWTAEQARGLRDTLTRLLGQLPTGGGSR' A
#
# COMPACT_ATOMS: atom_id res chain seq x y z
N MET A 1 4.12 -4.18 17.51
CA MET A 1 5.06 -4.18 16.38
C MET A 1 4.44 -3.36 15.26
N GLN A 2 5.23 -2.50 14.61
CA GLN A 2 4.82 -1.83 13.38
C GLN A 2 5.05 -2.83 12.24
N GLU A 3 3.98 -3.24 11.53
CA GLU A 3 4.11 -4.05 10.32
C GLU A 3 4.28 -3.09 9.13
N SER A 4 5.38 -3.24 8.38
CA SER A 4 5.60 -2.56 7.10
C SER A 4 5.73 -3.57 5.97
N VAL A 5 5.07 -3.29 4.85
CA VAL A 5 5.05 -4.11 3.64
C VAL A 5 5.48 -3.25 2.46
N LEU A 6 6.45 -3.73 1.70
CA LEU A 6 6.95 -3.08 0.50
C LEU A 6 6.30 -3.69 -0.74
N VAL A 7 5.67 -2.84 -1.57
CA VAL A 7 5.02 -3.24 -2.82
C VAL A 7 5.74 -2.56 -3.98
N ARG A 8 6.31 -3.36 -4.89
CA ARG A 8 7.02 -2.83 -6.06
C ARG A 8 6.04 -2.39 -7.15
N CYS A 9 6.34 -1.26 -7.78
CA CYS A 9 5.60 -0.69 -8.90
C CYS A 9 6.57 -0.12 -9.95
N ALA A 10 6.12 -0.01 -11.20
CA ALA A 10 6.91 0.67 -12.23
C ALA A 10 6.54 2.16 -12.27
N THR A 11 7.50 3.02 -12.59
CA THR A 11 7.23 4.44 -12.86
C THR A 11 7.28 4.76 -14.34
N VAL A 12 6.49 5.75 -14.75
CA VAL A 12 6.46 6.26 -16.13
C VAL A 12 7.80 6.87 -16.53
N GLU A 13 8.48 7.55 -15.60
CA GLU A 13 9.64 8.38 -15.95
C GLU A 13 10.98 7.63 -15.96
N HIS A 14 11.11 6.51 -15.24
CA HIS A 14 12.43 5.89 -15.02
C HIS A 14 12.57 4.46 -15.52
N GLU A 15 11.52 3.85 -16.11
CA GLU A 15 11.45 2.38 -16.37
C GLU A 15 11.86 1.54 -15.12
N GLY A 16 11.90 2.20 -13.97
CA GLY A 16 12.54 1.75 -12.76
C GLY A 16 11.48 1.24 -11.81
N SER A 17 11.84 0.20 -11.05
CA SER A 17 10.99 -0.28 -9.98
C SER A 17 11.06 0.66 -8.80
N GLU A 18 10.00 1.41 -8.53
CA GLU A 18 9.82 2.10 -7.27
C GLU A 18 9.10 1.21 -6.26
N THR A 19 9.17 1.59 -4.99
CA THR A 19 8.55 0.84 -3.90
C THR A 19 7.54 1.72 -3.17
N LEU A 20 6.30 1.24 -3.10
CA LEU A 20 5.25 1.76 -2.24
C LEU A 20 5.36 1.06 -0.88
N GLU A 21 5.47 1.82 0.20
CA GLU A 21 5.47 1.26 1.55
C GLU A 21 4.08 1.40 2.17
N LEU A 22 3.56 0.28 2.68
CA LEU A 22 2.34 0.20 3.45
C LEU A 22 2.72 -0.10 4.89
N SER A 23 2.25 0.71 5.84
CA SER A 23 2.48 0.44 7.27
C SER A 23 1.23 0.62 8.10
N LEU A 24 1.10 -0.20 9.14
CA LEU A 24 0.07 -0.02 10.16
C LEU A 24 0.62 0.82 11.30
N ILE A 25 -0.04 1.96 11.55
CA ILE A 25 0.31 2.88 12.63
C ILE A 25 -0.94 3.05 13.50
N ARG A 26 -0.91 2.43 14.67
CA ARG A 26 -2.03 2.38 15.63
C ARG A 26 -3.28 1.79 14.98
N ASP A 27 -4.30 2.60 14.79
CA ASP A 27 -5.61 2.30 14.21
C ASP A 27 -5.73 2.76 12.75
N ARG A 28 -4.60 3.07 12.09
CA ARG A 28 -4.56 3.63 10.74
C ARG A 28 -3.62 2.85 9.83
N LEU A 29 -3.99 2.82 8.55
CA LEU A 29 -3.11 2.41 7.46
C LEU A 29 -2.43 3.66 6.90
N MET A 30 -1.10 3.66 6.89
CA MET A 30 -0.28 4.67 6.22
C MET A 30 0.25 4.11 4.90
N ILE A 31 0.12 4.91 3.84
CA ILE A 31 0.64 4.60 2.50
C ILE A 31 1.70 5.64 2.18
N ILE A 32 2.95 5.20 2.04
CA ILE A 32 4.06 6.03 1.60
C ILE A 32 4.26 5.76 0.12
N THR A 33 3.90 6.75 -0.70
CA THR A 33 4.06 6.68 -2.16
C THR A 33 5.40 7.28 -2.58
N PRO A 34 6.04 6.76 -3.64
CA PRO A 34 7.06 7.49 -4.37
C PRO A 34 6.47 8.85 -4.79
N THR A 35 7.27 9.92 -4.76
CA THR A 35 6.79 11.30 -4.99
C THR A 35 5.93 11.42 -6.25
N VAL A 36 4.94 12.32 -6.23
CA VAL A 36 3.96 12.56 -7.33
C VAL A 36 4.56 12.86 -8.71
N TYR A 37 5.85 13.24 -8.77
CA TYR A 37 6.58 13.34 -10.04
C TYR A 37 6.58 12.01 -10.81
N ASN A 38 6.62 10.90 -10.08
CA ASN A 38 6.60 9.56 -10.64
C ASN A 38 5.17 9.02 -10.70
N ARG A 39 4.47 9.27 -11.81
CA ARG A 39 3.25 8.50 -12.13
C ARG A 39 3.60 7.01 -12.12
N THR A 40 2.85 6.20 -11.39
CA THR A 40 3.08 4.75 -11.33
C THR A 40 2.21 4.03 -12.35
N LEU A 41 2.78 3.07 -13.06
CA LEU A 41 2.05 2.11 -13.90
C LEU A 41 2.12 0.74 -13.25
N TRP A 42 0.99 0.05 -13.28
CA TRP A 42 0.82 -1.23 -12.62
C TRP A 42 0.40 -2.27 -13.63
N THR A 43 1.10 -3.40 -13.65
CA THR A 43 0.56 -4.59 -14.30
C THR A 43 -0.67 -5.07 -13.52
N ALA A 44 -1.55 -5.83 -14.17
CA ALA A 44 -2.72 -6.41 -13.49
C ALA A 44 -2.33 -7.30 -12.30
N GLU A 45 -1.17 -7.97 -12.37
CA GLU A 45 -0.63 -8.77 -11.27
C GLU A 45 -0.20 -7.90 -10.08
N GLN A 46 0.57 -6.83 -10.33
CA GLN A 46 0.99 -5.90 -9.27
C GLN A 46 -0.22 -5.23 -8.62
N ALA A 47 -1.23 -4.84 -9.40
CA ALA A 47 -2.47 -4.25 -8.89
C ALA A 47 -3.26 -5.22 -7.99
N ARG A 48 -3.31 -6.52 -8.35
CA ARG A 48 -3.92 -7.55 -7.49
C ARG A 48 -3.13 -7.74 -6.20
N GLY A 49 -1.79 -7.81 -6.28
CA GLY A 49 -0.94 -7.91 -5.09
C GLY A 49 -1.12 -6.73 -4.13
N LEU A 50 -1.23 -5.50 -4.66
CA LEU A 50 -1.55 -4.32 -3.86
C LEU A 50 -2.92 -4.45 -3.18
N ARG A 51 -3.97 -4.79 -3.93
CA ARG A 51 -5.33 -4.99 -3.39
C ARG A 51 -5.34 -6.02 -2.25
N ASP A 52 -4.71 -7.16 -2.45
CA ASP A 52 -4.74 -8.27 -1.49
C ASP A 52 -3.97 -7.88 -0.21
N THR A 53 -2.85 -7.16 -0.37
CA THR A 53 -2.09 -6.61 0.76
C THR A 53 -2.89 -5.56 1.53
N LEU A 54 -3.54 -4.63 0.84
CA LEU A 54 -4.40 -3.62 1.47
C LEU A 54 -5.55 -4.28 2.24
N THR A 55 -6.22 -5.25 1.62
CA THR A 55 -7.33 -5.99 2.25
C THR A 55 -6.86 -6.68 3.53
N ARG A 56 -5.70 -7.34 3.48
CA ARG A 56 -5.09 -8.01 4.65
C ARG A 56 -4.78 -7.02 5.77
N LEU A 57 -4.16 -5.88 5.46
CA LEU A 57 -3.80 -4.88 6.47
C LEU A 57 -5.04 -4.18 7.06
N LEU A 58 -6.04 -3.88 6.25
CA LEU A 58 -7.32 -3.33 6.71
C LEU A 58 -8.05 -4.28 7.67
N GLY A 59 -7.98 -5.60 7.43
CA GLY A 59 -8.54 -6.61 8.32
C GLY A 59 -7.89 -6.66 9.71
N GLN A 60 -6.72 -6.05 9.90
CA GLN A 60 -6.07 -5.93 11.21
C GLN A 60 -6.47 -4.66 11.97
N LEU A 61 -7.10 -3.69 11.29
CA LEU A 61 -7.52 -2.44 11.91
C LEU A 61 -8.87 -2.62 12.62
N PRO A 62 -9.12 -1.87 13.70
CA PRO A 62 -10.44 -1.80 14.28
C PRO A 62 -11.44 -1.35 13.21
N THR A 63 -12.50 -2.13 12.97
CA THR A 63 -13.63 -1.67 12.16
C THR A 63 -14.28 -0.48 12.86
N GLY A 64 -14.12 0.71 12.31
CA GLY A 64 -14.66 1.94 12.87
C GLY A 64 -16.20 1.93 12.90
N GLY A 65 -16.76 1.58 14.07
CA GLY A 65 -18.19 1.71 14.44
C GLY A 65 -18.93 0.36 14.47
N GLY A 66 -19.52 -0.10 15.58
CA GLY A 66 -19.67 0.47 16.92
C GLY A 66 -20.37 -0.53 17.87
N SER A 67 -20.35 -0.21 19.15
CA SER A 67 -21.03 -0.90 20.26
C SER A 67 -22.54 -1.09 20.03
N ARG A 68 -23.02 -2.33 20.15
CA ARG A 68 -24.00 -2.84 21.14
C ARG A 68 -24.36 -4.28 20.84
#